data_AF-A0A2A7MFZ6-F1
#
_entry.id   AF-A0A2A7MFZ6-F1
#
_cell.length_a   1.000
_cell.length_b   1.000
_cell.length_c   1.000
_cell.angle_alpha   90.00
_cell.angle_beta   90.00
_cell.angle_gamma   90.00
#
_symmetry.space_group_name_H-M   'P 1'
#
loop_
_entity.id
_entity.type
_entity.pdbx_description
1 polymer ?
#
loop_
_entity_poly.entity_id
_entity_poly.type
_entity_poly.pdbx_seq_one_letter_code
_entity_poly.pdbx_strand_id
1 'polypeptide(L)'
;MYFRYRGETKGAEQYCYGIIDQDNKKRRKFHEVQERIREFVKNDGKVVFSFRTAIKDYYNNLTLGQYNPSFYTDLIGGFVEEIESLQEGQNVTIKDINEF
;
A
#
# COMPACT_ATOMS: atom_id res chain seq x y z
N MET A 1 -4.54 -14.80 6.63
CA MET A 1 -5.01 -13.89 5.57
C MET A 1 -5.68 -12.70 6.24
N TYR A 2 -5.06 -11.52 6.23
CA TYR A 2 -5.69 -10.28 6.68
C TYR A 2 -6.06 -9.48 5.43
N PHE A 3 -7.35 -9.32 5.17
CA PHE A 3 -7.88 -8.61 4.00
C PHE A 3 -8.87 -7.57 4.50
N ARG A 4 -8.63 -6.28 4.22
CA ARG A 4 -9.66 -5.24 4.34
C ARG A 4 -9.75 -4.53 2.99
N TYR A 5 -10.68 -5.00 2.17
CA TYR A 5 -11.03 -4.41 0.89
C TYR A 5 -12.39 -3.70 1.01
N ARG A 6 -12.46 -2.44 0.56
CA ARG A 6 -13.71 -1.82 0.10
C ARG A 6 -13.49 -1.53 -1.37
N GLY A 7 -14.27 -2.17 -2.24
CA GLY A 7 -14.22 -1.90 -3.68
C GLY A 7 -15.14 -0.73 -4.01
N GLU A 8 -14.68 0.21 -4.85
CA GLU A 8 -15.55 1.24 -5.43
C GLU A 8 -15.13 1.55 -6.87
N THR A 9 -16.12 1.58 -7.76
CA THR A 9 -15.97 1.69 -9.22
C THR A 9 -15.85 3.13 -9.73
N LYS A 10 -15.96 4.15 -8.86
CA LYS A 10 -15.72 5.58 -9.16
C LYS A 10 -15.32 6.33 -7.88
N GLY A 11 -14.32 7.23 -7.94
CA GLY A 11 -13.94 8.14 -6.83
C GLY A 11 -12.88 7.62 -5.84
N ALA A 12 -11.87 6.88 -6.32
CA ALA A 12 -10.93 6.07 -5.52
C ALA A 12 -9.79 6.82 -4.79
N GLU A 13 -10.04 7.99 -4.19
CA GLU A 13 -8.98 8.73 -3.47
C GLU A 13 -9.19 8.89 -1.96
N GLN A 14 -10.38 8.63 -1.42
CA GLN A 14 -10.70 9.08 -0.05
C GLN A 14 -10.66 8.03 1.07
N TYR A 15 -10.53 6.73 0.78
CA TYR A 15 -10.77 5.69 1.81
C TYR A 15 -9.58 4.81 2.19
N CYS A 16 -8.37 5.13 1.74
CA CYS A 16 -7.14 4.53 2.29
C CYS A 16 -6.68 5.34 3.51
N TYR A 17 -7.45 5.33 4.61
CA TYR A 17 -7.05 6.04 5.84
C TYR A 17 -5.67 5.58 6.29
N GLY A 18 -4.73 6.53 6.37
CA GLY A 18 -3.35 6.29 6.76
C GLY A 18 -3.24 5.55 8.09
N ILE A 19 -2.22 4.68 8.16
CA ILE A 19 -1.77 4.06 9.41
C ILE A 19 -1.24 5.16 10.37
N ILE A 20 -0.73 6.25 9.80
CA ILE A 20 -0.30 7.46 10.50
C ILE A 20 -1.53 8.31 10.81
N ASP A 21 -1.66 8.76 12.06
CA ASP A 21 -2.76 9.62 12.48
C ASP A 21 -2.61 11.04 11.93
N GLN A 22 -3.65 11.84 12.13
CA GLN A 22 -3.74 13.25 11.78
C GLN A 22 -2.43 14.04 11.95
N ASP A 23 -1.79 14.01 13.12
CA ASP A 23 -0.62 14.84 13.39
C ASP A 23 0.67 14.45 12.64
N ASN A 24 0.61 13.51 11.68
CA ASN A 24 1.75 12.96 10.94
C ASN A 24 2.84 12.34 11.80
N LYS A 25 2.53 12.04 13.06
CA LYS A 25 3.45 11.37 13.98
C LYS A 25 3.18 9.87 13.96
N LYS A 26 4.26 9.11 13.83
CA LYS A 26 4.25 7.67 14.03
C LYS A 26 4.04 7.40 15.52
N ARG A 27 2.88 6.84 15.87
CA ARG A 27 2.47 6.53 17.26
C ARG A 27 2.14 5.06 17.41
N ARG A 28 1.64 4.67 18.58
CA ARG A 28 1.32 3.29 18.95
C ARG A 28 0.64 2.50 17.82
N LYS A 29 -0.45 3.02 17.25
CA LYS A 29 -1.19 2.39 16.16
C LYS A 29 -0.32 2.10 14.94
N PHE A 30 0.59 3.01 14.59
CA PHE A 30 1.52 2.81 13.48
C PHE A 30 2.44 1.63 13.75
N HIS A 31 3.06 1.60 14.93
CA HIS A 31 3.97 0.53 15.31
C HIS A 31 3.25 -0.82 15.42
N GLU A 32 2.07 -0.87 16.03
CA GLU A 32 1.27 -2.10 16.17
C GLU A 32 0.90 -2.72 14.80
N VAL A 33 0.50 -1.90 13.82
CA VAL A 33 0.15 -2.41 12.48
C VAL A 33 1.40 -2.92 11.75
N GLN A 34 2.50 -2.16 11.82
CA GLN A 34 3.77 -2.56 11.22
C GLN A 34 4.27 -3.88 11.79
N GLU A 35 4.30 -3.98 13.12
CA GLU A 35 4.72 -5.18 13.85
C GLU A 35 3.84 -6.37 13.48
N ARG A 36 2.51 -6.23 13.58
CA ARG A 36 1.58 -7.32 13.28
C ARG A 36 1.74 -7.88 11.87
N ILE A 37 1.90 -7.03 10.87
CA ILE A 37 2.08 -7.48 9.48
C ILE A 37 3.42 -8.20 9.33
N ARG A 38 4.49 -7.66 9.91
CA ARG A 38 5.84 -8.21 9.82
C ARG A 38 5.96 -9.53 10.58
N GLU A 39 5.37 -9.64 11.76
CA GLU A 39 5.29 -10.88 12.53
C GLU A 39 4.48 -11.93 11.79
N PHE A 40 3.36 -11.55 11.18
CA PHE A 40 2.57 -12.49 10.38
C PHE A 40 3.39 -13.06 9.22
N VAL A 41 4.13 -12.21 8.49
CA VAL A 41 5.02 -12.67 7.40
C VAL A 41 6.18 -13.51 7.91
N LYS A 42 6.80 -13.12 9.03
CA LYS A 42 7.88 -13.88 9.68
C LYS A 42 7.45 -15.29 10.08
N ASN A 43 6.18 -15.48 10.42
CA ASN A 43 5.58 -16.78 10.75
C ASN A 43 4.94 -17.46 9.52
N ASP A 44 5.57 -17.36 8.36
CA ASP A 44 5.16 -17.94 7.07
C ASP A 44 3.77 -17.49 6.55
N GLY A 45 3.22 -16.42 7.13
CA GLY A 45 1.99 -15.81 6.68
C GLY A 45 2.18 -15.07 5.36
N LYS A 46 1.20 -15.21 4.46
CA LYS A 46 1.23 -14.52 3.15
C LYS A 46 0.34 -13.28 3.19
N VAL A 47 0.92 -12.13 2.85
CA VAL A 47 0.21 -10.85 2.72
C VAL A 47 0.19 -10.45 1.25
N VAL A 48 -0.98 -10.07 0.76
CA VAL A 48 -1.15 -9.52 -0.59
C VAL A 48 -1.40 -8.04 -0.47
N PHE A 49 -0.49 -7.22 -1.00
CA PHE A 49 -0.67 -5.78 -1.15
C PHE A 49 -1.29 -5.51 -2.52
N SER A 50 -2.41 -4.78 -2.57
CA SER A 50 -2.96 -4.31 -3.82
C SER A 50 -2.30 -3.00 -4.26
N PHE A 51 -2.59 -2.58 -5.48
CA PHE A 51 -2.23 -1.25 -5.97
C PHE A 51 -2.68 -0.17 -4.98
N ARG A 52 -1.91 0.92 -4.92
CA ARG A 52 -2.16 2.10 -4.08
C ARG A 52 -2.19 1.86 -2.56
N THR A 53 -1.69 0.72 -2.08
CA THR A 53 -1.51 0.51 -0.64
C THR A 53 -0.42 1.43 -0.09
N ALA A 54 -0.66 2.01 1.09
CA ALA A 54 0.31 2.83 1.83
C ALA A 54 0.91 4.01 1.04
N ILE A 55 0.09 4.74 0.28
CA ILE A 55 0.52 5.95 -0.44
C ILE A 55 0.33 7.22 0.42
N LYS A 56 -0.76 7.28 1.18
CA LYS A 56 -1.22 8.52 1.85
C LYS A 56 -1.31 8.36 3.36
N ASP A 57 -1.12 9.47 4.07
CA ASP A 57 -1.40 9.60 5.50
C ASP A 57 -2.91 9.77 5.77
N TYR A 58 -3.28 9.96 7.05
CA TYR A 58 -4.69 10.16 7.42
C TYR A 58 -5.31 11.40 6.74
N TYR A 59 -4.53 12.45 6.51
CA TYR A 59 -4.98 13.69 5.88
C TYR A 59 -4.92 13.64 4.35
N ASN A 60 -4.77 12.46 3.76
CA ASN A 60 -4.71 12.28 2.32
C ASN A 60 -3.46 12.95 1.68
N ASN A 61 -2.42 13.24 2.46
CA ASN A 61 -1.14 13.73 1.92
C ASN A 61 -0.21 12.55 1.59
N LEU A 62 0.67 12.76 0.63
CA LEU A 62 1.75 11.82 0.33
C LEU A 62 2.76 11.81 1.47
N THR A 63 3.27 10.62 1.80
CA THR A 63 4.37 10.49 2.76
C THR A 63 5.67 10.97 2.08
N LEU A 64 6.16 12.15 2.48
CA LEU A 64 7.36 12.73 1.87
C LEU A 64 8.62 11.92 2.20
N GLY A 65 9.52 11.82 1.21
CA GLY A 65 10.82 11.13 1.37
C GLY A 65 10.72 9.62 1.55
N GLN A 66 9.61 9.01 1.13
CA GLN A 66 9.41 7.55 1.14
C GLN A 66 8.98 7.09 -0.25
N TYR A 67 9.46 5.91 -0.65
CA TYR A 67 8.96 5.21 -1.82
C TYR A 67 7.68 4.46 -1.50
N ASN A 68 6.80 4.30 -2.50
CA ASN A 68 5.59 3.52 -2.36
C ASN A 68 5.86 2.02 -2.59
N PRO A 69 5.17 1.11 -1.87
CA PRO A 69 4.27 1.37 -0.74
C PRO A 69 5.05 1.85 0.49
N SER A 70 4.67 3.00 1.05
CA SER A 70 5.39 3.62 2.17
C SER A 70 5.47 2.65 3.34
N PHE A 71 6.67 2.52 3.93
CA PHE A 71 6.97 1.64 5.06
C PHE A 71 6.93 0.12 4.79
N TYR A 72 6.75 -0.32 3.54
CA TYR A 72 6.69 -1.75 3.20
C TYR A 72 7.60 -2.15 2.03
N THR A 73 8.42 -1.25 1.48
CA THR A 73 9.32 -1.55 0.35
C THR A 73 10.30 -2.68 0.67
N ASP A 74 10.76 -2.76 1.91
CA ASP A 74 11.61 -3.83 2.42
C ASP A 74 10.89 -5.18 2.51
N LEU A 75 9.61 -5.16 2.87
CA LEU A 75 8.78 -6.37 2.97
C LEU A 75 8.42 -6.92 1.59
N ILE A 76 8.17 -6.05 0.62
CA ILE A 76 7.81 -6.46 -0.75
C ILE A 76 9.04 -6.68 -1.65
N GLY A 77 10.22 -6.21 -1.26
CA GLY A 77 11.46 -6.30 -2.06
C GLY A 77 11.47 -5.39 -3.28
N GLY A 78 10.71 -4.29 -3.28
CA GLY A 78 10.54 -3.42 -4.43
C GLY A 78 9.85 -2.10 -4.11
N PHE A 79 9.64 -1.27 -5.13
CA PHE A 79 8.91 -0.01 -5.01
C PHE A 79 8.17 0.33 -6.31
N VAL A 80 7.22 1.27 -6.19
CA VAL A 80 6.46 1.83 -7.32
C VAL A 80 7.10 3.14 -7.74
N GLU A 81 7.62 3.17 -8.96
CA GLU A 81 8.21 4.38 -9.56
C GLU A 81 7.14 5.34 -10.09
N GLU A 82 6.11 4.81 -10.77
CA GLU A 82 5.05 5.60 -11.37
C GLU A 82 3.68 4.92 -11.22
N ILE A 83 2.62 5.73 -11.20
CA ILE A 83 1.23 5.26 -11.15
C ILE A 83 0.43 5.99 -12.22
N GLU A 84 -0.13 5.22 -13.14
CA GLU A 84 -1.07 5.71 -14.15
C GLU A 84 -2.47 5.11 -13.92
N SER A 85 -3.52 5.84 -14.32
CA SER A 85 -4.88 5.32 -14.31
C SER A 85 -5.30 4.95 -15.72
N LEU A 86 -5.62 3.68 -15.94
CA LEU A 86 -6.15 3.21 -17.22
C LEU A 86 -7.59 3.71 -17.41
N GLN A 87 -7.85 4.32 -18.55
CA GLN A 87 -9.17 4.80 -18.97
C GLN A 87 -9.98 3.66 -19.59
N GLU A 88 -11.29 3.88 -19.69
CA GLU A 88 -12.20 2.94 -20.34
C GLU A 88 -11.77 2.66 -21.78
N GLY A 89 -11.71 1.37 -22.16
CA GLY A 89 -11.25 0.92 -23.48
C GLY A 89 -9.73 0.79 -23.63
N GLN A 90 -8.92 1.23 -22.65
CA GLN A 90 -7.48 0.99 -22.66
C GLN A 90 -7.14 -0.40 -22.12
N ASN A 91 -6.17 -1.04 -22.74
CA ASN A 91 -5.60 -2.31 -22.28
C ASN A 91 -4.07 -2.20 -22.28
N VAL A 92 -3.43 -2.84 -21.31
CA VAL A 92 -1.97 -2.95 -21.24
C VAL A 92 -1.58 -4.41 -21.22
N THR A 93 -0.52 -4.75 -21.95
CA THR A 93 0.07 -6.08 -21.88
C THR A 93 1.01 -6.11 -20.68
N ILE A 94 0.76 -7.05 -19.77
CA ILE A 94 1.67 -7.30 -18.64
C ILE A 94 2.96 -7.91 -19.19
N LYS A 95 4.10 -7.35 -18.80
CA LYS A 95 5.43 -7.85 -19.15
C LYS A 95 6.03 -8.61 -17.97
N ASP A 96 7.05 -9.42 -18.24
CA ASP A 96 7.94 -10.02 -17.25
C ASP A 96 7.25 -10.93 -16.21
N ILE A 97 6.16 -11.61 -16.62
CA ILE A 97 5.47 -12.59 -15.78
C ILE A 97 6.37 -13.82 -15.62
N ASN A 98 6.74 -14.16 -14.38
CA ASN A 98 7.62 -15.26 -13.97
C ASN A 98 9.14 -15.02 -14.17
N GLU A 99 9.57 -13.78 -14.34
CA GLU A 99 10.99 -13.42 -14.34
C GLU A 99 11.43 -12.97 -12.94
N PHE A 100 11.67 -13.92 -12.04
CA PHE A 100 12.23 -13.69 -10.70
C PHE A 100 13.19 -14.81 -10.30
#